data_AF-A0A7W4E6B8-F1
#
_entry.id   AF-A0A7W4E6B8-F1
#
_cell.length_a   1.000
_cell.length_b   1.000
_cell.length_c   1.000
_cell.angle_alpha   90.00
_cell.angle_beta   90.00
_cell.angle_gamma   90.00
#
_symmetry.space_group_name_H-M   'P 1'
#
loop_
_entity.id
_entity.type
_entity.pdbx_description
1 polymer ?
#
loop_
_entity_poly.entity_id
_entity_poly.type
_entity_poly.pdbx_seq_one_letter_code
_entity_poly.pdbx_strand_id
1 'polypeptide(L)'
;MDDSEKNIFHSSNIANQTLAGSVSDPFTLTEKEKKRQEKLSELLEKRQQKAAKKEERAKKHTERREKFATWRKTNPLLFMISVVVGIIVSGAALFSVGVLVVNLIPKRPLTAEEQKALIDLNDPISVNCQCEKGSKIYNTLKKEYEESEKNFREMVKDFNIKEAGTIKTINYVGSVIGNYVDGAIDKEGNFDTDKVLEKMKANVEQADIPDDQKRLFDIYFIRAYVLGERYNDAIKKLDQYNPDELLNSEKTVYYTVAMELYKAVGNDTEYQSAREAYNTLPEGEALS
;
A
#
# COMPACT_ATOMS: atom_id res chain seq x y z
N MET A 1 13.12 -67.64 49.60
CA MET A 1 12.58 -67.83 48.24
C MET A 1 12.80 -66.53 47.49
N ASP A 2 14.03 -66.22 47.07
CA ASP A 2 14.99 -67.01 46.25
C ASP A 2 14.40 -67.21 44.82
N ASP A 3 15.09 -67.18 43.68
CA ASP A 3 16.45 -66.72 43.31
C ASP A 3 16.55 -66.66 41.75
N SER A 4 17.57 -66.13 41.07
CA SER A 4 18.79 -65.39 41.45
C SER A 4 19.30 -64.49 40.30
N GLU A 5 20.25 -63.60 40.64
CA GLU A 5 21.49 -63.21 39.92
C GLU A 5 21.68 -63.29 38.37
N LYS A 6 22.68 -62.49 37.91
CA LYS A 6 23.53 -62.70 36.72
C LYS A 6 22.87 -62.59 35.34
N ASN A 7 22.61 -61.34 34.95
CA ASN A 7 23.05 -60.84 33.63
C ASN A 7 24.12 -59.76 33.80
N ILE A 8 25.14 -60.07 34.61
CA ILE A 8 26.37 -59.28 34.64
C ILE A 8 27.14 -59.67 33.38
N PHE A 9 26.95 -58.91 32.30
CA PHE A 9 27.92 -58.87 31.21
C PHE A 9 29.20 -58.22 31.74
N HIS A 10 29.99 -59.02 32.46
CA HIS A 10 31.40 -58.76 32.59
C HIS A 10 31.96 -58.73 31.16
N SER A 11 32.27 -57.53 30.67
CA SER A 11 33.15 -57.36 29.52
C SER A 11 34.55 -57.78 29.96
N SER A 12 34.74 -59.08 30.14
CA SER A 12 36.00 -59.69 30.48
C SER A 12 37.05 -59.22 29.49
N ASN A 13 38.19 -58.80 30.01
CA ASN A 13 39.32 -58.31 29.24
C ASN A 13 40.03 -59.46 28.52
N ILE A 14 39.33 -60.09 27.57
CA ILE A 14 39.76 -61.25 26.78
C ILE A 14 40.77 -60.83 25.68
N ALA A 15 41.03 -59.52 25.53
CA ALA A 15 42.08 -58.99 24.65
C ALA A 15 43.52 -59.28 25.15
N ASN A 16 43.69 -59.83 26.36
CA ASN A 16 44.99 -60.07 27.00
C ASN A 16 45.32 -61.55 27.25
N GLN A 17 44.74 -62.50 26.48
CA GLN A 17 45.21 -63.89 26.47
C GLN A 17 45.60 -64.37 25.07
N THR A 18 46.85 -64.82 24.99
CA THR A 18 47.47 -65.64 23.93
C THR A 18 47.39 -65.14 22.49
N LEU A 19 48.46 -64.45 22.07
CA LEU A 19 49.34 -65.08 21.09
C LEU A 19 50.82 -64.83 21.45
N ALA A 20 51.38 -65.69 22.29
CA ALA A 20 52.83 -65.85 22.37
C ALA A 20 53.27 -66.49 21.05
N GLY A 21 53.71 -65.66 20.09
CA GLY A 21 53.70 -66.07 18.68
C GLY A 21 54.64 -65.33 17.73
N SER A 22 55.54 -64.48 18.21
CA SER A 22 56.85 -64.27 17.57
C SER A 22 57.79 -63.50 18.50
N VAL A 23 58.80 -64.20 19.03
CA VAL A 23 60.05 -63.54 19.39
C VAL A 23 60.76 -63.26 18.07
N SER A 24 60.45 -62.14 17.43
CA SER A 24 61.25 -61.65 16.31
C SER A 24 62.62 -61.25 16.85
N ASP A 25 63.62 -62.00 16.42
CA ASP A 25 65.05 -61.84 16.72
C ASP A 25 65.47 -60.37 16.87
N PRO A 26 66.10 -59.97 18.00
CA PRO A 26 66.47 -58.57 18.25
C PRO A 26 67.47 -57.99 17.25
N PHE A 27 68.09 -58.81 16.37
CA PHE A 27 69.13 -58.38 15.45
C PHE A 27 68.77 -58.44 13.95
N THR A 28 67.51 -58.18 13.54
CA THR A 28 67.21 -57.81 12.12
C THR A 28 65.97 -56.92 11.91
N LEU A 29 65.57 -56.07 12.87
CA LEU A 29 64.53 -55.06 12.60
C LEU A 29 65.01 -54.05 11.55
N THR A 30 64.49 -54.17 10.32
CA THR A 30 64.70 -53.16 9.28
C THR A 30 64.12 -51.82 9.72
N GLU A 31 64.73 -50.68 9.33
CA GLU A 31 64.30 -49.35 9.81
C GLU A 31 62.80 -49.06 9.63
N LYS A 32 62.17 -49.67 8.62
CA LYS A 32 60.72 -49.57 8.37
C LYS A 32 59.88 -50.17 9.48
N GLU A 33 60.32 -51.26 10.12
CA GLU A 33 59.56 -51.96 11.16
C GLU A 33 59.73 -51.28 12.51
N LYS A 34 60.94 -50.79 12.83
CA LYS A 34 61.18 -49.94 14.00
C LYS A 34 60.32 -48.66 13.96
N LYS A 35 60.27 -47.98 12.81
CA LYS A 35 59.37 -46.83 12.56
C LYS A 35 57.86 -47.19 12.60
N ARG A 36 57.47 -48.46 12.41
CA ARG A 36 56.08 -48.91 12.60
C ARG A 36 55.76 -49.13 14.08
N GLN A 37 56.66 -49.75 14.85
CA GLN A 37 56.50 -49.90 16.29
C GLN A 37 56.45 -48.54 17.02
N GLU A 38 57.37 -47.62 16.70
CA GLU A 38 57.38 -46.26 17.28
C GLU A 38 56.07 -45.49 16.98
N LYS A 39 55.52 -45.60 15.76
CA LYS A 39 54.21 -45.00 15.44
C LYS A 39 53.05 -45.67 16.19
N LEU A 40 53.13 -46.98 16.45
CA LEU A 40 52.09 -47.70 17.20
C LEU A 40 52.12 -47.34 18.70
N SER A 41 53.30 -47.21 19.31
CA SER A 41 53.43 -46.75 20.70
C SER A 41 52.97 -45.29 20.85
N GLU A 42 53.38 -44.38 19.95
CA GLU A 42 52.93 -42.98 19.97
C GLU A 42 51.40 -42.84 19.79
N LEU A 43 50.79 -43.69 18.95
CA LEU A 43 49.33 -43.75 18.78
C LEU A 43 48.61 -44.32 20.00
N LEU A 44 49.19 -45.32 20.68
CA LEU A 44 48.66 -45.86 21.93
C LEU A 44 48.72 -44.83 23.05
N GLU A 45 49.85 -44.12 23.20
CA GLU A 45 50.01 -43.07 24.20
C GLU A 45 49.02 -41.91 23.95
N LYS A 46 48.89 -41.44 22.70
CA LYS A 46 47.88 -40.44 22.30
C LYS A 46 46.44 -40.90 22.55
N ARG A 47 46.14 -42.21 22.47
CA ARG A 47 44.82 -42.76 22.84
C ARG A 47 44.62 -42.78 24.36
N GLN A 48 45.61 -43.21 25.13
CA GLN A 48 45.57 -43.22 26.59
C GLN A 48 45.42 -41.79 27.16
N GLN A 49 46.18 -40.82 26.66
CA GLN A 49 46.03 -39.41 27.06
C GLN A 49 44.64 -38.85 26.72
N LYS A 50 44.03 -39.25 25.60
CA LYS A 50 42.64 -38.86 25.25
C LYS A 50 41.60 -39.55 26.14
N ALA A 51 41.83 -40.79 26.57
CA ALA A 51 40.97 -41.50 27.52
C ALA A 51 41.02 -40.82 28.90
N ALA A 52 42.23 -40.60 29.44
CA ALA A 52 42.42 -39.91 30.71
C ALA A 52 41.78 -38.51 30.72
N LYS A 53 41.96 -37.71 29.66
CA LYS A 53 41.29 -36.40 29.51
C LYS A 53 39.76 -36.49 29.40
N LYS A 54 39.20 -37.59 28.88
CA LYS A 54 37.74 -37.82 28.88
C LYS A 54 37.24 -38.18 30.28
N GLU A 55 37.95 -39.04 31.01
CA GLU A 55 37.62 -39.39 32.40
C GLU A 55 37.71 -38.18 33.34
N GLU A 56 38.75 -37.36 33.20
CA GLU A 56 38.90 -36.12 33.98
C GLU A 56 37.75 -35.13 33.70
N ARG A 57 37.35 -34.98 32.42
CA ARG A 57 36.17 -34.19 32.03
C ARG A 57 34.87 -34.78 32.58
N ALA A 58 34.73 -36.10 32.57
CA ALA A 58 33.57 -36.78 33.14
C ALA A 58 33.47 -36.54 34.65
N LYS A 59 34.57 -36.73 35.39
CA LYS A 59 34.67 -36.47 36.84
C LYS A 59 34.37 -35.00 37.18
N LYS A 60 34.95 -34.04 36.44
CA LYS A 60 34.62 -32.61 36.60
C LYS A 60 33.16 -32.29 36.28
N HIS A 61 32.53 -33.03 35.39
CA HIS A 61 31.12 -32.86 35.05
C HIS A 61 30.17 -33.49 36.07
N THR A 62 30.49 -34.66 36.65
CA THR A 62 29.74 -35.24 37.76
C THR A 62 29.86 -34.38 39.03
N GLU A 63 31.08 -33.93 39.38
CA GLU A 63 31.31 -33.02 40.50
C GLU A 63 30.53 -31.70 40.35
N ARG A 64 30.48 -31.12 39.15
CA ARG A 64 29.65 -29.94 38.85
C ARG A 64 28.15 -30.24 38.98
N ARG A 65 27.69 -31.41 38.50
CA ARG A 65 26.28 -31.83 38.64
C ARG A 65 25.89 -32.01 40.09
N GLU A 66 26.75 -32.60 40.91
CA GLU A 66 26.53 -32.79 42.35
C GLU A 66 26.50 -31.45 43.08
N LYS A 67 27.49 -30.58 42.87
CA LYS A 67 27.50 -29.22 43.44
C LYS A 67 26.26 -28.43 43.04
N PHE A 68 25.81 -28.54 41.78
CA PHE A 68 24.58 -27.88 41.31
C PHE A 68 23.31 -28.51 41.88
N ALA A 69 23.25 -29.83 42.08
CA ALA A 69 22.12 -30.51 42.71
C ALA A 69 22.00 -30.14 44.20
N THR A 70 23.11 -30.06 44.92
CA THR A 70 23.15 -29.58 46.32
C THR A 70 22.74 -28.10 46.38
N TRP A 71 23.33 -27.24 45.55
CA TRP A 71 22.97 -25.82 45.49
C TRP A 71 21.48 -25.59 45.20
N ARG A 72 20.88 -26.37 44.28
CA ARG A 72 19.44 -26.33 43.97
C ARG A 72 18.57 -26.70 45.17
N LYS A 73 18.99 -27.69 45.98
CA LYS A 73 18.28 -28.07 47.21
C LYS A 73 18.38 -26.99 48.29
N THR A 74 19.52 -26.32 48.40
CA THR A 74 19.72 -25.22 49.36
C THR A 74 19.02 -23.92 48.94
N ASN A 75 18.86 -23.65 47.65
CA ASN A 75 18.35 -22.39 47.11
C ASN A 75 17.16 -22.58 46.14
N PRO A 76 16.02 -23.15 46.58
CA PRO A 76 14.91 -23.50 45.69
C PRO A 76 14.29 -22.27 45.00
N LEU A 77 14.14 -21.14 45.72
CA LEU A 77 13.54 -19.91 45.17
C LEU A 77 14.43 -19.28 44.07
N LEU A 78 15.74 -19.19 44.29
CA LEU A 78 16.67 -18.63 43.30
C LEU A 78 16.75 -19.51 42.04
N PHE A 79 16.57 -20.83 42.18
CA PHE A 79 16.46 -21.73 41.03
C PHE A 79 15.16 -21.52 40.23
N MET A 80 14.01 -21.33 40.90
CA MET A 80 12.76 -21.02 40.20
C MET A 80 12.84 -19.69 39.45
N ILE A 81 13.43 -18.65 40.06
CA ILE A 81 13.65 -17.35 39.41
C ILE A 81 14.56 -17.49 38.19
N SER A 82 15.68 -18.23 38.29
CA SER A 82 16.61 -18.39 37.15
C SER A 82 16.00 -19.20 36.00
N VAL A 83 15.14 -20.18 36.28
CA VAL A 83 14.35 -20.89 35.26
C VAL A 83 13.37 -19.95 34.56
N VAL A 84 12.60 -19.14 35.31
CA VAL A 84 11.63 -18.19 34.72
C VAL A 84 12.34 -17.13 33.87
N VAL A 85 13.43 -16.54 34.35
CA VAL A 85 14.25 -15.59 33.58
C VAL A 85 14.82 -16.25 32.33
N GLY A 86 15.30 -17.50 32.43
CA GLY A 86 15.78 -18.27 31.27
C GLY A 86 14.72 -18.46 30.18
N ILE A 87 13.47 -18.78 30.57
CA ILE A 87 12.33 -18.93 29.65
C ILE A 87 11.97 -17.60 28.98
N ILE A 88 11.96 -16.49 29.74
CA ILE A 88 11.67 -15.15 29.20
C ILE A 88 12.73 -14.74 28.18
N VAL A 89 14.02 -14.92 28.49
CA VAL A 89 15.13 -14.57 27.60
C VAL A 89 15.14 -15.45 26.35
N SER A 90 14.90 -16.76 26.46
CA SER A 90 14.83 -17.63 25.27
C SER A 90 13.60 -17.33 24.41
N GLY A 91 12.45 -17.00 25.01
CA GLY A 91 11.26 -16.54 24.29
C GLY A 91 11.51 -15.23 23.52
N ALA A 92 12.13 -14.23 24.16
CA ALA A 92 12.49 -12.96 23.53
C ALA A 92 13.52 -13.12 22.40
N ALA A 93 14.47 -14.05 22.54
CA ALA A 93 15.44 -14.38 21.48
C ALA A 93 14.75 -15.04 20.28
N LEU A 94 13.85 -15.99 20.49
CA LEU A 94 13.09 -16.62 19.40
C LEU A 94 12.16 -15.63 18.69
N PHE A 95 11.49 -14.75 19.45
CA PHE A 95 10.59 -13.74 18.88
C PHE A 95 11.34 -12.67 18.08
N SER A 96 12.48 -12.18 18.59
CA SER A 96 13.31 -11.20 17.87
C SER A 96 13.92 -11.77 16.59
N VAL A 97 14.38 -13.04 16.59
CA VAL A 97 14.80 -13.75 15.37
C VAL A 97 13.63 -13.93 14.39
N GLY A 98 12.44 -14.28 14.87
CA GLY A 98 11.24 -14.40 14.04
C GLY A 98 10.88 -13.10 13.31
N VAL A 99 10.87 -11.97 14.03
CA VAL A 99 10.62 -10.64 13.43
C VAL A 99 11.73 -10.25 12.44
N LEU A 100 13.00 -10.56 12.75
CA LEU A 100 14.11 -10.33 11.82
C LEU A 100 13.96 -11.13 10.53
N VAL A 101 13.58 -12.42 10.61
CA VAL A 101 13.36 -13.27 9.43
C VAL A 101 12.20 -12.74 8.57
N VAL A 102 11.07 -12.35 9.18
CA VAL A 102 9.92 -11.79 8.44
C VAL A 102 10.28 -10.48 7.74
N ASN A 103 11.09 -9.62 8.36
CA ASN A 103 11.55 -8.35 7.76
C ASN A 103 12.73 -8.53 6.77
N LEU A 104 13.48 -9.63 6.85
CA LEU A 104 14.58 -9.95 5.94
C LEU A 104 14.15 -10.74 4.70
N ILE A 105 12.92 -11.27 4.65
CA ILE A 105 12.33 -11.71 3.38
C ILE A 105 12.13 -10.45 2.53
N PRO A 106 12.87 -10.26 1.41
CA PRO A 106 12.55 -9.17 0.51
C PRO A 106 11.16 -9.45 -0.03
N LYS A 107 10.18 -8.60 0.32
CA LYS A 107 8.89 -8.58 -0.37
C LYS A 107 9.21 -8.34 -1.83
N ARG A 108 9.12 -9.40 -2.65
CA ARG A 108 9.35 -9.32 -4.09
C ARG A 108 8.45 -8.19 -4.59
N PRO A 109 8.97 -7.18 -5.31
CA PRO A 109 8.09 -6.20 -5.94
C PRO A 109 7.13 -6.98 -6.82
N LEU A 110 5.83 -6.77 -6.64
CA LEU A 110 4.81 -7.46 -7.42
C LEU A 110 5.10 -7.25 -8.90
N THR A 111 4.98 -8.31 -9.68
CA THR A 111 5.03 -8.20 -11.13
C THR A 111 3.88 -7.33 -11.62
N ALA A 112 4.01 -6.75 -12.82
CA ALA A 112 2.97 -5.87 -13.38
C ALA A 112 1.61 -6.58 -13.57
N GLU A 113 1.61 -7.91 -13.69
CA GLU A 113 0.39 -8.73 -13.73
C GLU A 113 -0.23 -8.91 -12.34
N GLU A 114 0.59 -9.19 -11.31
CA GLU A 114 0.14 -9.27 -9.91
C GLU A 114 -0.38 -7.91 -9.40
N GLN A 115 0.23 -6.79 -9.80
CA GLN A 115 -0.30 -5.45 -9.48
C GLN A 115 -1.67 -5.21 -10.12
N LYS A 116 -1.84 -5.57 -11.40
CA LYS A 116 -3.14 -5.46 -12.08
C LYS A 116 -4.21 -6.36 -11.46
N ALA A 117 -3.84 -7.53 -10.95
CA ALA A 117 -4.75 -8.43 -10.26
C ALA A 117 -5.26 -7.89 -8.90
N LEU A 118 -4.60 -6.88 -8.33
CA LEU A 118 -5.04 -6.20 -7.10
C LEU A 118 -5.95 -4.99 -7.35
N ILE A 119 -6.08 -4.54 -8.59
CA ILE A 119 -6.99 -3.44 -8.96
C ILE A 119 -8.42 -3.99 -9.01
N ASP A 120 -9.30 -3.46 -8.16
CA ASP A 120 -10.73 -3.75 -8.25
C ASP A 120 -11.32 -2.98 -9.43
N LEU A 121 -11.52 -3.68 -10.56
CA LEU A 121 -12.06 -3.12 -11.80
C LEU A 121 -13.48 -2.54 -11.65
N ASN A 122 -14.20 -2.84 -10.56
CA ASN A 122 -15.52 -2.28 -10.28
C ASN A 122 -15.47 -1.08 -9.32
N ASP A 123 -14.29 -0.72 -8.81
CA ASP A 123 -14.09 0.41 -7.91
C ASP A 123 -13.38 1.56 -8.64
N PRO A 124 -14.07 2.67 -8.94
CA PRO A 124 -13.48 3.77 -9.72
C PRO A 124 -12.27 4.39 -9.05
N ILE A 125 -12.17 4.35 -7.71
CA ILE A 125 -11.01 4.86 -6.97
C ILE A 125 -9.82 3.92 -7.22
N SER A 126 -10.02 2.59 -7.10
CA SER A 126 -8.99 1.58 -7.33
C SER A 126 -8.46 1.61 -8.77
N VAL A 127 -9.36 1.78 -9.75
CA VAL A 127 -9.02 1.93 -11.18
C VAL A 127 -8.23 3.23 -11.41
N ASN A 128 -8.69 4.37 -10.90
CA ASN A 128 -8.05 5.67 -11.14
C ASN A 128 -6.65 5.75 -10.49
N CYS A 129 -6.49 5.23 -9.26
CA CYS A 129 -5.19 5.20 -8.58
C CYS A 129 -4.25 4.09 -9.04
N GLN A 130 -4.74 3.14 -9.86
CA GLN A 130 -4.08 1.87 -10.18
C GLN A 130 -3.56 1.14 -8.93
N CYS A 131 -4.34 1.16 -7.85
CA CYS A 131 -3.90 0.76 -6.52
C CYS A 131 -4.89 -0.18 -5.82
N GLU A 132 -4.35 -1.08 -4.99
CA GLU A 132 -5.12 -2.09 -4.27
C GLU A 132 -6.19 -1.45 -3.37
N LYS A 133 -7.41 -1.99 -3.42
CA LYS A 133 -8.54 -1.57 -2.59
C LYS A 133 -8.21 -1.74 -1.11
N GLY A 134 -8.39 -0.68 -0.32
CA GLY A 134 -8.03 -0.67 1.10
C GLY A 134 -6.54 -0.46 1.39
N SER A 135 -5.68 -0.28 0.37
CA SER A 135 -4.31 0.18 0.56
C SER A 135 -4.24 1.59 1.18
N LYS A 136 -3.05 2.01 1.65
CA LYS A 136 -2.89 3.37 2.22
C LYS A 136 -3.22 4.45 1.18
N ILE A 137 -2.79 4.28 -0.07
CA ILE A 137 -3.04 5.24 -1.16
C ILE A 137 -4.54 5.30 -1.46
N TYR A 138 -5.18 4.14 -1.62
CA TYR A 138 -6.63 4.05 -1.80
C TYR A 138 -7.42 4.74 -0.68
N ASN A 139 -7.08 4.48 0.58
CA ASN A 139 -7.79 5.06 1.73
C ASN A 139 -7.54 6.57 1.90
N THR A 140 -6.40 7.09 1.43
CA THR A 140 -6.16 8.54 1.34
C THR A 140 -7.04 9.16 0.26
N LEU A 141 -6.96 8.67 -0.98
CA LEU A 141 -7.76 9.18 -2.10
C LEU A 141 -9.26 9.06 -1.82
N LYS A 142 -9.71 7.97 -1.21
CA LYS A 142 -11.12 7.80 -0.81
C LYS A 142 -11.60 8.89 0.13
N LYS A 143 -10.78 9.29 1.11
CA LYS A 143 -11.13 10.41 2.01
C LYS A 143 -11.13 11.74 1.27
N GLU A 144 -10.17 11.97 0.37
CA GLU A 144 -10.13 13.17 -0.46
C GLU A 144 -11.35 13.27 -1.38
N TYR A 145 -11.84 12.15 -1.93
CA TYR A 145 -13.10 12.07 -2.66
C TYR A 145 -14.33 12.33 -1.77
N GLU A 146 -14.41 11.71 -0.59
CA GLU A 146 -15.52 11.92 0.36
C GLU A 146 -15.56 13.39 0.86
N GLU A 147 -14.41 14.01 1.10
CA GLU A 147 -14.28 15.42 1.48
C GLU A 147 -14.63 16.36 0.32
N SER A 148 -14.16 16.07 -0.89
CA SER A 148 -14.51 16.81 -2.11
C SER A 148 -16.02 16.74 -2.41
N GLU A 149 -16.65 15.56 -2.27
CA GLU A 149 -18.10 15.39 -2.45
C GLU A 149 -18.88 16.19 -1.38
N LYS A 150 -18.42 16.17 -0.12
CA LYS A 150 -19.02 16.98 0.94
C LYS A 150 -18.93 18.47 0.64
N ASN A 151 -17.75 18.96 0.28
CA ASN A 151 -17.50 20.37 -0.04
C ASN A 151 -18.33 20.80 -1.27
N PHE A 152 -18.46 19.94 -2.28
CA PHE A 152 -19.35 20.15 -3.42
C PHE A 152 -20.82 20.28 -3.00
N ARG A 153 -21.31 19.36 -2.16
CA ARG A 153 -22.70 19.41 -1.63
C ARG A 153 -22.98 20.62 -0.74
N GLU A 154 -21.98 21.13 -0.02
CA GLU A 154 -22.09 22.37 0.75
C GLU A 154 -22.12 23.58 -0.20
N MET A 155 -21.21 23.64 -1.18
CA MET A 155 -21.17 24.66 -2.24
C MET A 155 -22.48 24.77 -3.05
N VAL A 156 -23.12 23.64 -3.39
CA VAL A 156 -24.43 23.64 -4.08
C VAL A 156 -25.55 24.22 -3.20
N LYS A 157 -25.53 23.96 -1.89
CA LYS A 157 -26.53 24.50 -0.94
C LYS A 157 -26.33 25.98 -0.63
N ASP A 158 -25.08 26.43 -0.57
CA ASP A 158 -24.69 27.80 -0.21
C ASP A 158 -24.66 28.76 -1.41
N PHE A 159 -25.04 28.28 -2.59
CA PHE A 159 -25.20 29.11 -3.78
C PHE A 159 -26.57 29.81 -3.80
N ASN A 160 -26.58 31.11 -3.52
CA ASN A 160 -27.76 31.97 -3.71
C ASN A 160 -27.72 32.63 -5.09
N ILE A 161 -28.56 32.14 -6.01
CA ILE A 161 -28.64 32.64 -7.40
C ILE A 161 -29.00 34.13 -7.50
N LYS A 162 -29.68 34.71 -6.50
CA LYS A 162 -30.11 36.13 -6.50
C LYS A 162 -29.01 37.10 -6.08
N GLU A 163 -28.03 36.63 -5.31
CA GLU A 163 -26.97 37.45 -4.70
C GLU A 163 -25.58 37.15 -5.27
N ALA A 164 -25.41 36.02 -5.96
CA ALA A 164 -24.14 35.64 -6.57
C ALA A 164 -23.70 36.64 -7.66
N GLY A 165 -22.53 37.27 -7.44
CA GLY A 165 -21.81 38.01 -8.47
C GLY A 165 -21.13 37.10 -9.50
N THR A 166 -20.42 37.72 -10.44
CA THR A 166 -19.86 37.04 -11.63
C THR A 166 -18.93 35.86 -11.28
N ILE A 167 -17.93 36.08 -10.43
CA ILE A 167 -16.92 35.07 -10.06
C ILE A 167 -17.55 33.88 -9.33
N LYS A 168 -18.40 34.12 -8.32
CA LYS A 168 -19.12 33.04 -7.59
C LYS A 168 -19.97 32.20 -8.56
N THR A 169 -20.64 32.84 -9.50
CA THR A 169 -21.47 32.17 -10.51
C THR A 169 -20.64 31.30 -11.46
N ILE A 170 -19.53 31.82 -12.00
CA ILE A 170 -18.66 31.07 -12.92
C ILE A 170 -18.06 29.83 -12.22
N ASN A 171 -17.58 29.99 -10.99
CA ASN A 171 -17.03 28.86 -10.23
C ASN A 171 -18.11 27.81 -9.93
N TYR A 172 -19.30 28.23 -9.46
CA TYR A 172 -20.43 27.34 -9.21
C TYR A 172 -20.84 26.55 -10.46
N VAL A 173 -21.05 27.24 -11.59
CA VAL A 173 -21.43 26.58 -12.86
C VAL A 173 -20.33 25.61 -13.33
N GLY A 174 -19.06 26.03 -13.25
CA GLY A 174 -17.92 25.18 -13.61
C GLY A 174 -17.81 23.93 -12.74
N SER A 175 -18.03 24.04 -11.43
CA SER A 175 -18.05 22.90 -10.52
C SER A 175 -19.21 21.93 -10.79
N VAL A 176 -20.43 22.43 -11.00
CA VAL A 176 -21.61 21.59 -11.26
C VAL A 176 -21.53 20.90 -12.63
N ILE A 177 -21.09 21.61 -13.66
CA ILE A 177 -20.99 21.06 -15.02
C ILE A 177 -19.77 20.14 -15.18
N GLY A 178 -18.68 20.35 -14.44
CA GLY A 178 -17.49 19.49 -14.46
C GLY A 178 -16.87 19.32 -15.85
N ASN A 179 -16.36 18.12 -16.16
CA ASN A 179 -15.85 17.81 -17.50
C ASN A 179 -16.93 17.15 -18.37
N TYR A 180 -17.42 17.91 -19.36
CA TYR A 180 -18.46 17.50 -20.32
C TYR A 180 -17.96 17.24 -21.74
N VAL A 181 -16.69 17.56 -22.05
CA VAL A 181 -16.13 17.38 -23.41
C VAL A 181 -15.45 16.01 -23.57
N ASP A 182 -14.96 15.42 -22.46
CA ASP A 182 -14.35 14.08 -22.49
C ASP A 182 -15.28 13.03 -23.12
N GLY A 183 -14.81 12.41 -24.20
CA GLY A 183 -15.52 11.38 -24.96
C GLY A 183 -16.57 11.88 -25.95
N ALA A 184 -16.77 13.20 -26.08
CA ALA A 184 -17.71 13.80 -27.02
C ALA A 184 -17.04 14.35 -28.31
N ILE A 185 -15.72 14.21 -28.42
CA ILE A 185 -14.98 14.31 -29.68
C ILE A 185 -14.74 12.87 -30.15
N ASP A 186 -15.09 12.55 -31.39
CA ASP A 186 -14.82 11.22 -31.98
C ASP A 186 -13.33 11.03 -32.34
N LYS A 187 -12.96 9.89 -32.93
CA LYS A 187 -11.55 9.61 -33.24
C LYS A 187 -11.03 10.41 -34.44
N GLU A 188 -11.97 10.95 -35.21
CA GLU A 188 -11.80 11.72 -36.43
C GLU A 188 -11.74 13.24 -36.14
N GLY A 189 -12.09 13.65 -34.91
CA GLY A 189 -12.02 15.03 -34.41
C GLY A 189 -13.34 15.78 -34.42
N ASN A 190 -14.46 15.14 -34.77
CA ASN A 190 -15.76 15.79 -34.84
C ASN A 190 -16.40 15.93 -33.45
N PHE A 191 -17.03 17.08 -33.20
CA PHE A 191 -17.70 17.38 -31.94
C PHE A 191 -19.17 16.95 -31.97
N ASP A 192 -19.54 16.00 -31.11
CA ASP A 192 -20.93 15.55 -30.94
C ASP A 192 -21.68 16.47 -29.96
N THR A 193 -22.45 17.40 -30.53
CA THR A 193 -23.23 18.38 -29.75
C THR A 193 -24.26 17.73 -28.84
N ASP A 194 -24.95 16.70 -29.34
CA ASP A 194 -26.07 16.10 -28.62
C ASP A 194 -25.55 15.27 -27.45
N LYS A 195 -24.42 14.55 -27.64
CA LYS A 195 -23.71 13.84 -26.57
C LYS A 195 -23.10 14.78 -25.51
N VAL A 196 -22.56 15.94 -25.90
CA VAL A 196 -22.17 16.97 -24.91
C VAL A 196 -23.38 17.44 -24.12
N LEU A 197 -24.50 17.74 -24.79
CA LEU A 197 -25.71 18.22 -24.14
C LEU A 197 -26.30 17.19 -23.16
N GLU A 198 -26.31 15.91 -23.52
CA GLU A 198 -26.68 14.81 -22.62
C GLU A 198 -25.79 14.77 -21.38
N LYS A 199 -24.45 14.87 -21.56
CA LYS A 199 -23.49 14.84 -20.45
C LYS A 199 -23.62 16.05 -19.53
N MET A 200 -23.81 17.25 -20.08
CA MET A 200 -24.03 18.48 -19.29
C MET A 200 -25.32 18.36 -18.45
N LYS A 201 -26.40 17.84 -19.03
CA LYS A 201 -27.67 17.60 -18.30
C LYS A 201 -27.51 16.54 -17.21
N ALA A 202 -26.88 15.40 -17.52
CA ALA A 202 -26.64 14.34 -16.55
C ALA A 202 -25.81 14.82 -15.36
N ASN A 203 -24.83 15.70 -15.57
CA ASN A 203 -24.03 16.30 -14.49
C ASN A 203 -24.88 17.23 -13.61
N VAL A 204 -25.75 18.06 -14.21
CA VAL A 204 -26.70 18.93 -13.48
C VAL A 204 -27.74 18.12 -12.70
N GLU A 205 -28.25 17.03 -13.27
CA GLU A 205 -29.17 16.11 -12.59
C GLU A 205 -28.50 15.39 -11.40
N GLN A 206 -27.24 14.95 -11.55
CA GLN A 206 -26.46 14.33 -10.48
C GLN A 206 -26.08 15.30 -9.35
N ALA A 207 -25.96 16.59 -9.67
CA ALA A 207 -25.64 17.63 -8.70
C ALA A 207 -26.80 18.00 -7.74
N ASP A 208 -28.02 17.52 -8.00
CA ASP A 208 -29.21 17.74 -7.16
C ASP A 208 -29.48 19.24 -6.89
N ILE A 209 -29.38 20.06 -7.94
CA ILE A 209 -29.54 21.52 -7.83
C ILE A 209 -31.00 21.94 -7.54
N PRO A 210 -31.22 23.02 -6.78
CA PRO A 210 -32.56 23.60 -6.60
C PRO A 210 -33.24 24.01 -7.92
N ASP A 211 -34.58 23.89 -7.96
CA ASP A 211 -35.38 24.18 -9.15
C ASP A 211 -35.22 25.62 -9.66
N ASP A 212 -35.07 26.60 -8.76
CA ASP A 212 -34.88 28.01 -9.12
C ASP A 212 -33.50 28.29 -9.75
N GLN A 213 -32.59 27.32 -9.72
CA GLN A 213 -31.26 27.41 -10.32
C GLN A 213 -31.20 26.75 -11.71
N LYS A 214 -32.22 25.99 -12.14
CA LYS A 214 -32.21 25.27 -13.42
C LYS A 214 -32.07 26.18 -14.63
N ARG A 215 -32.73 27.34 -14.62
CA ARG A 215 -32.68 28.34 -15.72
C ARG A 215 -31.26 28.84 -16.00
N LEU A 216 -30.40 28.93 -14.98
CA LEU A 216 -28.98 29.27 -15.13
C LEU A 216 -28.25 28.27 -16.04
N PHE A 217 -28.53 26.97 -15.85
CA PHE A 217 -27.93 25.89 -16.64
C PHE A 217 -28.61 25.73 -18.00
N ASP A 218 -29.91 25.99 -18.14
CA ASP A 218 -30.58 26.03 -19.45
C ASP A 218 -29.94 27.06 -20.39
N ILE A 219 -29.55 28.23 -19.87
CA ILE A 219 -28.76 29.22 -20.61
C ILE A 219 -27.34 28.69 -20.88
N TYR A 220 -26.67 28.07 -19.89
CA TYR A 220 -25.32 27.52 -20.07
C TYR A 220 -25.25 26.41 -21.13
N PHE A 221 -26.30 25.58 -21.25
CA PHE A 221 -26.39 24.51 -22.25
C PHE A 221 -26.36 25.03 -23.70
N ILE A 222 -26.66 26.31 -23.94
CA ILE A 222 -26.51 26.95 -25.26
C ILE A 222 -25.05 26.86 -25.73
N ARG A 223 -24.07 26.86 -24.80
CA ARG A 223 -22.64 26.71 -25.09
C ARG A 223 -22.31 25.44 -25.88
N ALA A 224 -23.05 24.34 -25.70
CA ALA A 224 -22.85 23.11 -26.46
C ALA A 224 -23.03 23.35 -27.98
N TYR A 225 -24.01 24.18 -28.36
CA TYR A 225 -24.27 24.55 -29.76
C TYR A 225 -23.20 25.48 -30.32
N VAL A 226 -22.60 26.34 -29.48
CA VAL A 226 -21.46 27.19 -29.87
C VAL A 226 -20.22 26.33 -30.14
N LEU A 227 -19.91 25.37 -29.26
CA LEU A 227 -18.79 24.44 -29.42
C LEU A 227 -18.94 23.52 -30.64
N GLY A 228 -20.17 23.11 -30.96
CA GLY A 228 -20.47 22.30 -32.13
C GLY A 228 -20.67 23.09 -33.42
N GLU A 229 -20.28 24.38 -33.45
CA GLU A 229 -20.42 25.30 -34.59
C GLU A 229 -21.86 25.48 -35.12
N ARG A 230 -22.87 25.08 -34.33
CA ARG A 230 -24.31 25.21 -34.63
C ARG A 230 -24.80 26.62 -34.28
N TYR A 231 -24.12 27.64 -34.78
CA TYR A 231 -24.30 29.03 -34.38
C TYR A 231 -25.74 29.55 -34.57
N ASN A 232 -26.44 29.15 -35.64
CA ASN A 232 -27.84 29.53 -35.85
C ASN A 232 -28.79 28.94 -34.78
N ASP A 233 -28.52 27.73 -34.30
CA ASP A 233 -29.28 27.11 -33.20
C ASP A 233 -28.94 27.81 -31.87
N ALA A 234 -27.68 28.20 -31.68
CA ALA A 234 -27.23 28.94 -30.49
C ALA A 234 -27.89 30.33 -30.40
N ILE A 235 -27.87 31.12 -31.49
CA ILE A 235 -28.56 32.42 -31.59
C ILE A 235 -30.04 32.26 -31.26
N LYS A 236 -30.74 31.36 -31.97
CA LYS A 236 -32.19 31.11 -31.77
C LYS A 236 -32.56 30.65 -30.35
N LYS A 237 -31.62 30.08 -29.59
CA LYS A 237 -31.81 29.72 -28.18
C LYS A 237 -31.51 30.89 -27.25
N LEU A 238 -30.48 31.67 -27.54
CA LEU A 238 -30.11 32.86 -26.77
C LEU A 238 -31.21 33.93 -26.85
N ASP A 239 -31.78 34.13 -28.04
CA ASP A 239 -32.91 35.04 -28.32
C ASP A 239 -34.21 34.70 -27.54
N GLN A 240 -34.28 33.55 -26.87
CA GLN A 240 -35.43 33.18 -26.02
C GLN A 240 -35.39 33.84 -24.64
N TYR A 241 -34.25 34.45 -24.28
CA TYR A 241 -34.03 35.08 -22.98
C TYR A 241 -33.94 36.60 -23.15
N ASN A 242 -34.85 37.34 -22.52
CA ASN A 242 -34.71 38.79 -22.38
C ASN A 242 -33.68 39.09 -21.28
N PRO A 243 -32.53 39.72 -21.57
CA PRO A 243 -31.51 39.97 -20.56
C PRO A 243 -32.01 40.81 -19.39
N ASP A 244 -32.96 41.73 -19.60
CA ASP A 244 -33.48 42.59 -18.52
C ASP A 244 -34.24 41.80 -17.43
N GLU A 245 -34.80 40.64 -17.78
CA GLU A 245 -35.55 39.74 -16.89
C GLU A 245 -34.67 38.69 -16.18
N LEU A 246 -33.36 38.70 -16.44
CA LEU A 246 -32.38 37.78 -15.85
C LEU A 246 -31.77 38.33 -14.55
N LEU A 247 -31.53 37.43 -13.60
CA LEU A 247 -30.73 37.68 -12.39
C LEU A 247 -29.26 37.94 -12.77
N ASN A 248 -28.46 38.54 -11.89
CA ASN A 248 -27.06 38.88 -12.20
C ASN A 248 -26.19 37.64 -12.52
N SER A 249 -26.45 36.52 -11.85
CA SER A 249 -25.87 35.20 -12.14
C SER A 249 -26.25 34.70 -13.54
N GLU A 250 -27.53 34.76 -13.89
CA GLU A 250 -28.04 34.37 -15.22
C GLU A 250 -27.49 35.29 -16.32
N LYS A 251 -27.38 36.61 -16.07
CA LYS A 251 -26.70 37.58 -16.94
C LYS A 251 -25.23 37.24 -17.12
N THR A 252 -24.53 36.81 -16.06
CA THR A 252 -23.13 36.38 -16.11
C THR A 252 -22.97 35.24 -17.12
N VAL A 253 -23.80 34.22 -17.02
CA VAL A 253 -23.79 33.07 -17.95
C VAL A 253 -24.23 33.50 -19.37
N TYR A 254 -25.34 34.23 -19.49
CA TYR A 254 -25.88 34.71 -20.75
C TYR A 254 -24.84 35.49 -21.56
N TYR A 255 -24.22 36.52 -20.96
CA TYR A 255 -23.23 37.33 -21.67
C TYR A 255 -21.92 36.58 -21.90
N THR A 256 -21.56 35.60 -21.07
CA THR A 256 -20.41 34.71 -21.34
C THR A 256 -20.64 33.90 -22.62
N VAL A 257 -21.81 33.26 -22.75
CA VAL A 257 -22.17 32.50 -23.97
C VAL A 257 -22.34 33.43 -25.18
N ALA A 258 -22.94 34.61 -25.00
CA ALA A 258 -23.09 35.62 -26.04
C ALA A 258 -21.73 36.09 -26.57
N MET A 259 -20.77 36.38 -25.69
CA MET A 259 -19.40 36.76 -26.09
C MET A 259 -18.70 35.64 -26.86
N GLU A 260 -18.82 34.38 -26.43
CA GLU A 260 -18.25 33.24 -27.18
C GLU A 260 -18.89 33.11 -28.58
N LEU A 261 -20.21 33.17 -28.65
CA LEU A 261 -20.99 33.05 -29.88
C LEU A 261 -20.71 34.18 -30.87
N TYR A 262 -20.84 35.44 -30.46
CA TYR A 262 -20.67 36.60 -31.35
C TYR A 262 -19.23 36.75 -31.83
N LYS A 263 -18.25 36.38 -31.01
CA LYS A 263 -16.86 36.27 -31.45
C LYS A 263 -16.66 35.17 -32.50
N ALA A 264 -17.30 34.01 -32.34
CA ALA A 264 -17.19 32.89 -33.27
C ALA A 264 -17.81 33.20 -34.65
N VAL A 265 -18.92 33.94 -34.71
CA VAL A 265 -19.55 34.37 -35.98
C VAL A 265 -18.99 35.68 -36.56
N GLY A 266 -17.99 36.29 -35.92
CA GLY A 266 -17.36 37.54 -36.38
C GLY A 266 -18.25 38.79 -36.25
N ASN A 267 -19.22 38.79 -35.33
CA ASN A 267 -20.07 39.95 -35.05
C ASN A 267 -19.48 40.80 -33.92
N ASP A 268 -18.48 41.63 -34.28
CA ASP A 268 -17.77 42.48 -33.32
C ASP A 268 -18.68 43.46 -32.56
N THR A 269 -19.76 43.96 -33.18
CA THR A 269 -20.70 44.90 -32.55
C THR A 269 -21.43 44.25 -31.38
N GLU A 270 -22.06 43.09 -31.61
CA GLU A 270 -22.77 42.36 -30.55
C GLU A 270 -21.79 41.79 -29.51
N TYR A 271 -20.58 41.40 -29.92
CA TYR A 271 -19.52 40.99 -29.00
C TYR A 271 -19.13 42.11 -28.02
N GLN A 272 -18.88 43.34 -28.49
CA GLN A 272 -18.55 44.45 -27.59
C GLN A 272 -19.75 44.84 -26.73
N SER A 273 -20.97 44.84 -27.27
CA SER A 273 -22.20 45.11 -26.50
C SER A 273 -22.38 44.12 -25.34
N ALA A 274 -22.27 42.81 -25.62
CA ALA A 274 -22.34 41.76 -24.59
C ALA A 274 -21.21 41.89 -23.55
N ARG A 275 -20.01 42.29 -23.98
CA ARG A 275 -18.86 42.51 -23.10
C ARG A 275 -19.00 43.74 -22.22
N GLU A 276 -19.51 44.85 -22.74
CA GLU A 276 -19.81 46.05 -21.97
C GLU A 276 -20.87 45.75 -20.91
N ALA A 277 -21.96 45.08 -21.30
CA ALA A 277 -23.00 44.64 -20.37
C ALA A 277 -22.46 43.70 -19.27
N TYR A 278 -21.64 42.70 -19.63
CA TYR A 278 -20.97 41.82 -18.68
C TYR A 278 -20.12 42.61 -17.66
N ASN A 279 -19.35 43.60 -18.11
CA ASN A 279 -18.50 44.42 -17.24
C ASN A 279 -19.28 45.33 -16.28
N THR A 280 -20.60 45.50 -16.45
CA THR A 280 -21.47 46.22 -15.49
C THR A 280 -22.00 45.35 -14.36
N LEU A 281 -21.84 44.03 -14.44
CA LEU A 281 -22.32 43.10 -13.43
C LEU A 281 -21.45 43.18 -12.17
N PRO A 282 -22.03 42.98 -10.97
CA PRO A 282 -21.25 43.00 -9.73
C PRO A 282 -20.24 41.84 -9.70
N GLU A 283 -18.97 42.18 -9.49
CA GLU A 283 -17.96 41.22 -9.07
C GLU A 283 -18.35 40.66 -7.70
N GLY A 284 -18.39 39.33 -7.58
CA GLY A 284 -18.65 38.62 -6.34
C GLY A 284 -17.38 37.99 -5.78
N GLU A 285 -17.39 37.64 -4.50
CA GLU A 285 -16.29 36.88 -3.90
C GLU A 285 -16.20 35.47 -4.54
N ALA A 286 -14.97 34.94 -4.64
CA ALA A 286 -14.77 33.58 -5.09
C ALA A 286 -15.27 32.58 -4.04
N LEU A 287 -15.71 31.39 -4.48
CA LEU A 287 -15.87 30.24 -3.58
C LEU A 287 -14.51 29.89 -2.96
N SER A 288 -14.46 29.91 -1.62
CA SER A 288 -13.26 29.64 -0.79
C SER A 288 -13.16 28.18 -0.38
#